data_AF-A0A9C7V4M0-F1
#
_entry.id   AF-A0A9C7V4M0-F1
#
_cell.length_a   1.000
_cell.length_b   1.000
_cell.length_c   1.000
_cell.angle_alpha   90.00
_cell.angle_beta   90.00
_cell.angle_gamma   90.00
#
_symmetry.space_group_name_H-M   'P 1'
#
loop_
_entity.id
_entity.type
_entity.pdbx_description
1 polymer ?
#
loop_
_entity_poly.entity_id
_entity_poly.type
_entity_poly.pdbx_seq_one_letter_code
_entity_poly.pdbx_strand_id
1 'polypeptide(L)'
;MPRSAPHSQGSASPSSDWIDIIIPEENLIRITEFARAHLWLRRQAGNAGAIAARNTASVVIPTAVREFLRRYAFNRIAEGSASLALGSVAGYFPCVLEAAGLYRDVNNHTYTRWTVAGRVACIILPGAGVTTLIAIGAMGSSAAAALAAANFVYTPLRDVIQHYILREDNLEADERCQRLSAAIGAVAYMPNQFAVNEAMQYGTDILEPYTGALGANIVARSVVNFLGECTDDAVSIGSASYLMGREVETHVRFSPPSMRTWSAITDRILNTHAGRSALFSTVLDAGYTTDFATAPRTPNSHVSLTIESAAVGAAAGLAYLPYALTLGQDPRREYDVEAAERRGNTTVGQVSLTSFNVIRERR
;
A
#
# COMPACT_ATOMS: atom_id res chain seq x y z
N MET A 1 -52.45 -54.44 -72.47
CA MET A 1 -51.74 -53.21 -72.89
C MET A 1 -50.82 -52.79 -71.76
N PRO A 2 -49.52 -52.56 -72.01
CA PRO A 2 -48.52 -52.37 -70.96
C PRO A 2 -48.58 -50.93 -70.43
N ARG A 3 -48.48 -50.76 -69.11
CA ARG A 3 -48.18 -49.47 -68.48
C ARG A 3 -46.77 -49.54 -67.90
N SER A 4 -45.94 -48.66 -68.44
CA SER A 4 -44.60 -48.28 -68.03
C SER A 4 -44.55 -47.76 -66.59
N ALA A 5 -43.40 -47.98 -65.95
CA ALA A 5 -43.09 -47.72 -64.54
C ALA A 5 -43.18 -46.25 -64.09
N PRO A 6 -43.19 -45.99 -62.78
CA PRO A 6 -42.56 -44.82 -62.20
C PRO A 6 -41.18 -45.19 -61.60
N HIS A 7 -40.16 -44.48 -62.07
CA HIS A 7 -38.83 -44.43 -61.48
C HIS A 7 -38.91 -43.95 -60.02
N SER A 8 -38.22 -44.67 -59.13
CA SER A 8 -37.89 -44.19 -57.79
C SER A 8 -36.96 -42.98 -57.90
N GLN A 9 -37.43 -41.81 -57.49
CA GLN A 9 -36.57 -40.66 -57.23
C GLN A 9 -35.71 -40.98 -56.01
N GLY A 10 -34.43 -41.25 -56.22
CA GLY A 10 -33.44 -41.27 -55.16
C GLY A 10 -33.34 -39.87 -54.56
N SER A 11 -33.68 -39.75 -53.28
CA SER A 11 -33.41 -38.56 -52.48
C SER A 11 -31.90 -38.37 -52.37
N ALA A 12 -31.34 -37.47 -53.19
CA ALA A 12 -29.99 -36.96 -52.98
C ALA A 12 -29.97 -36.24 -51.63
N SER A 13 -29.30 -36.83 -50.65
CA SER A 13 -28.91 -36.12 -49.43
C SER A 13 -28.03 -34.95 -49.85
N PRO A 14 -28.27 -33.71 -49.37
CA PRO A 14 -27.38 -32.60 -49.66
C PRO A 14 -26.02 -32.95 -49.03
N SER A 15 -25.03 -33.23 -49.86
CA SER A 15 -23.64 -33.28 -49.43
C SER A 15 -23.29 -31.88 -48.97
N SER A 16 -23.42 -31.62 -47.68
CA SER A 16 -22.81 -30.47 -47.04
C SER A 16 -21.30 -30.64 -47.23
N ASP A 17 -20.75 -30.00 -48.25
CA ASP A 17 -19.31 -29.83 -48.44
C ASP A 17 -18.78 -29.06 -47.23
N TRP A 18 -18.39 -29.78 -46.19
CA TRP A 18 -17.62 -29.22 -45.10
C TRP A 18 -16.19 -29.07 -45.62
N ILE A 19 -15.71 -27.83 -45.66
CA ILE A 19 -14.29 -27.57 -45.89
C ILE A 19 -13.57 -27.89 -44.58
N ASP A 20 -12.88 -29.03 -44.54
CA ASP A 20 -11.98 -29.37 -43.44
C ASP A 20 -10.74 -28.48 -43.52
N ILE A 21 -10.75 -27.40 -42.72
CA ILE A 21 -9.56 -26.57 -42.51
C ILE A 21 -8.66 -27.31 -41.53
N ILE A 22 -7.74 -28.13 -42.06
CA ILE A 22 -6.68 -28.76 -41.28
C ILE A 22 -5.66 -27.69 -40.91
N ILE A 23 -5.72 -27.19 -39.68
CA ILE A 23 -4.68 -26.32 -39.12
C ILE A 23 -3.58 -27.24 -38.56
N PRO A 24 -2.34 -27.16 -39.06
CA PRO A 24 -1.22 -27.92 -38.49
C PRO A 24 -1.09 -27.65 -36.98
N GLU A 25 -0.85 -28.69 -36.18
CA GLU A 25 -0.77 -28.57 -34.71
C GLU A 25 0.25 -27.50 -34.26
N GLU A 26 1.36 -27.39 -34.98
CA GLU A 26 2.39 -26.36 -34.79
C GLU A 26 1.89 -24.92 -34.96
N ASN A 27 0.87 -24.69 -35.81
CA ASN A 27 0.24 -23.39 -35.98
C ASN A 27 -0.80 -23.15 -34.88
N LEU A 28 -1.47 -24.21 -34.41
CA LEU A 28 -2.40 -24.15 -33.28
C LEU A 28 -1.67 -23.81 -31.97
N ILE A 29 -0.50 -24.40 -31.73
CA ILE A 29 0.39 -24.06 -30.60
C ILE A 29 0.84 -22.60 -30.69
N ARG A 30 1.33 -22.15 -31.85
CA ARG A 30 1.76 -20.75 -32.02
C ARG A 30 0.62 -19.74 -31.83
N ILE A 31 -0.57 -20.01 -32.37
CA ILE A 31 -1.74 -19.14 -32.20
C ILE A 31 -2.17 -19.07 -30.74
N THR A 32 -2.18 -20.21 -30.03
CA THR A 32 -2.56 -20.26 -28.61
C THR A 32 -1.53 -19.59 -27.70
N GLU A 33 -0.23 -19.75 -27.96
CA GLU A 33 0.85 -19.04 -27.26
C GLU A 33 0.79 -17.53 -27.50
N PHE A 34 0.61 -17.11 -28.75
CA PHE A 34 0.46 -15.70 -29.11
C PHE A 34 -0.77 -15.06 -28.45
N ALA A 35 -1.92 -15.74 -28.48
CA ALA A 35 -3.14 -15.28 -27.83
C ALA A 35 -2.95 -15.17 -26.30
N ARG A 36 -2.29 -16.14 -25.68
CA ARG A 36 -1.96 -16.13 -24.24
C ARG A 36 -1.03 -14.96 -23.89
N ALA A 37 0.02 -14.74 -24.67
CA ALA A 37 0.96 -13.65 -24.47
C ALA A 37 0.26 -12.28 -24.61
N HIS A 38 -0.61 -12.12 -25.61
CA HIS A 38 -1.36 -10.89 -25.83
C HIS A 38 -2.36 -10.61 -24.69
N LEU A 39 -3.09 -11.63 -24.22
CA LEU A 39 -3.99 -11.51 -23.06
C LEU A 39 -3.22 -11.16 -21.78
N TRP A 40 -2.07 -11.81 -21.55
CA TRP A 40 -1.19 -11.50 -20.42
C TRP A 40 -0.71 -10.05 -20.47
N LEU A 41 -0.20 -9.58 -21.61
CA LEU A 41 0.27 -8.20 -21.79
C LEU A 41 -0.84 -7.18 -21.55
N ARG A 42 -2.03 -7.40 -22.11
CA ARG A 42 -3.18 -6.52 -21.88
C ARG A 42 -3.54 -6.43 -20.40
N ARG A 43 -3.49 -7.56 -19.68
CA ARG A 43 -3.76 -7.59 -18.24
C ARG A 43 -2.69 -6.85 -17.45
N GLN A 44 -1.40 -7.07 -17.75
CA GLN A 44 -0.32 -6.33 -17.09
C GLN A 44 -0.42 -4.83 -17.34
N ALA A 45 -0.73 -4.42 -18.57
CA ALA A 45 -0.95 -3.01 -18.91
C ALA A 45 -2.16 -2.42 -18.16
N GLY A 46 -3.26 -3.18 -18.07
CA GLY A 46 -4.44 -2.80 -17.28
C GLY A 46 -4.10 -2.63 -15.79
N ASN A 47 -3.36 -3.57 -15.22
CA ASN A 47 -2.94 -3.52 -13.82
C ASN A 47 -2.00 -2.36 -13.53
N ALA A 48 -0.98 -2.17 -14.37
CA ALA A 48 -0.07 -1.04 -14.27
C ALA A 48 -0.82 0.30 -14.40
N GLY A 49 -1.78 0.39 -15.33
CA GLY A 49 -2.63 1.56 -15.51
C GLY A 49 -3.49 1.86 -14.28
N ALA A 50 -4.11 0.85 -13.67
CA ALA A 50 -4.90 1.00 -12.45
C ALA A 50 -4.05 1.46 -11.25
N ILE A 51 -2.89 0.84 -11.05
CA ILE A 51 -1.92 1.24 -10.03
C ILE A 51 -1.48 2.70 -10.24
N ALA A 52 -1.06 3.04 -11.46
CA ALA A 52 -0.62 4.38 -11.83
C ALA A 52 -1.73 5.43 -11.64
N ALA A 53 -2.96 5.13 -12.04
CA ALA A 53 -4.09 6.05 -11.90
C ALA A 53 -4.36 6.40 -10.42
N ARG A 54 -4.41 5.38 -9.54
CA ARG A 54 -4.61 5.61 -8.11
C ARG A 54 -3.41 6.33 -7.48
N ASN A 55 -2.18 5.95 -7.83
CA ASN A 55 -0.98 6.54 -7.22
C ASN A 55 -0.72 7.95 -7.71
N THR A 56 -1.16 8.33 -8.91
CA THR A 56 -1.13 9.72 -9.36
C THR A 56 -1.92 10.60 -8.39
N ALA A 57 -3.17 10.22 -8.08
CA ALA A 57 -3.97 10.99 -7.15
C ALA A 57 -3.44 10.90 -5.71
N SER A 58 -3.13 9.69 -5.23
CA SER A 58 -2.83 9.45 -3.82
C SER A 58 -1.38 9.60 -3.39
N VAL A 59 -0.44 9.78 -4.33
CA VAL A 59 0.99 9.92 -4.05
C VAL A 59 1.53 11.23 -4.61
N VAL A 60 1.34 11.53 -5.89
CA VAL A 60 1.91 12.74 -6.51
C VAL A 60 1.37 14.01 -5.83
N ILE A 61 0.04 14.14 -5.72
CA ILE A 61 -0.58 15.34 -5.13
C ILE A 61 -0.16 15.48 -3.65
N PRO A 62 -0.29 14.45 -2.78
CA PRO A 62 0.15 14.58 -1.40
C PRO A 62 1.64 14.88 -1.26
N THR A 63 2.50 14.29 -2.11
CA THR A 63 3.95 14.54 -2.06
C THR A 63 4.27 15.97 -2.43
N ALA A 64 3.65 16.50 -3.49
CA ALA A 64 3.84 17.88 -3.92
C ALA A 64 3.43 18.87 -2.82
N VAL A 65 2.24 18.66 -2.22
CA VAL A 65 1.73 19.49 -1.12
C VAL A 65 2.62 19.36 0.13
N ARG A 66 3.06 18.15 0.45
CA ARG A 66 4.02 17.88 1.55
C ARG A 66 5.30 18.68 1.36
N GLU A 67 5.94 18.58 0.21
CA GLU A 67 7.22 19.26 -0.04
C GLU A 67 7.07 20.78 -0.07
N PHE A 68 5.97 21.28 -0.64
CA PHE A 68 5.63 22.70 -0.59
C PHE A 68 5.51 23.19 0.86
N LEU A 69 4.65 22.56 1.67
CA LEU A 69 4.43 22.99 3.05
C LEU A 69 5.64 22.78 3.95
N ARG A 70 6.39 21.69 3.76
CA ARG A 70 7.65 21.43 4.47
C ARG A 70 8.60 22.61 4.30
N ARG A 71 8.86 23.01 3.04
CA ARG A 71 9.86 24.02 2.71
C ARG A 71 9.37 25.44 2.92
N TYR A 72 8.08 25.71 2.70
CA TYR A 72 7.52 27.07 2.77
C TYR A 72 7.00 27.44 4.16
N ALA A 73 6.30 26.52 4.84
CA ALA A 73 5.60 26.80 6.09
C ALA A 73 6.30 26.17 7.29
N PHE A 74 6.46 24.83 7.30
CA PHE A 74 6.94 24.14 8.50
C PHE A 74 8.40 24.43 8.82
N ASN A 75 9.27 24.61 7.82
CA ASN A 75 10.65 25.04 8.08
C ASN A 75 10.71 26.36 8.85
N ARG A 76 9.80 27.31 8.55
CA ARG A 76 9.70 28.60 9.25
C ARG A 76 9.12 28.46 10.65
N ILE A 77 8.08 27.62 10.79
CA ILE A 77 7.48 27.32 12.09
C ILE A 77 8.49 26.62 13.01
N ALA A 78 9.36 25.79 12.44
CA ALA A 78 10.38 25.04 13.14
C ALA A 78 11.68 25.83 13.39
N GLU A 79 11.69 27.15 13.20
CA GLU A 79 12.88 27.96 13.48
C GLU A 79 13.16 28.07 14.99
N GLY A 80 14.43 27.99 15.36
CA GLY A 80 14.89 28.13 16.74
C GLY A 80 14.32 27.06 17.67
N SER A 81 13.82 27.47 18.84
CA SER A 81 13.37 26.54 19.89
C SER A 81 12.06 25.81 19.57
N ALA A 82 11.34 26.20 18.51
CA ALA A 82 10.09 25.58 18.12
C ALA A 82 10.28 24.22 17.40
N SER A 83 11.48 23.94 16.86
CA SER A 83 11.78 22.66 16.18
C SER A 83 11.52 21.46 17.08
N LEU A 84 11.97 21.52 18.33
CA LEU A 84 11.84 20.42 19.28
C LEU A 84 10.37 20.13 19.57
N ALA A 85 9.57 21.16 19.84
CA ALA A 85 8.15 21.01 20.15
C ALA A 85 7.38 20.46 18.93
N LEU A 86 7.54 21.08 17.76
CA LEU A 86 6.87 20.63 16.54
C LEU A 86 7.30 19.22 16.14
N GLY A 87 8.61 18.95 16.14
CA GLY A 87 9.17 17.66 15.76
C GLY A 87 8.77 16.55 16.73
N SER A 88 8.73 16.82 18.04
CA SER A 88 8.24 15.86 19.04
C SER A 88 6.75 15.57 18.85
N VAL A 89 5.92 16.60 18.69
CA VAL A 89 4.47 16.43 18.51
C VAL A 89 4.19 15.66 17.21
N ALA A 90 4.85 16.04 16.11
CA ALA A 90 4.69 15.36 14.83
C ALA A 90 5.22 13.92 14.88
N GLY A 91 6.37 13.68 15.49
CA GLY A 91 7.01 12.37 15.55
C GLY A 91 6.30 11.38 16.49
N TYR A 92 5.78 11.85 17.64
CA TYR A 92 5.00 10.99 18.55
C TYR A 92 3.53 10.86 18.17
N PHE A 93 3.01 11.66 17.24
CA PHE A 93 1.64 11.55 16.74
C PHE A 93 1.24 10.11 16.33
N PRO A 94 2.00 9.38 15.50
CA PRO A 94 1.68 7.99 15.19
C PRO A 94 1.62 7.09 16.44
N CYS A 95 2.47 7.31 17.44
CA CYS A 95 2.46 6.53 18.68
C CYS A 95 1.12 6.70 19.42
N VAL A 96 0.59 7.92 19.46
CA VAL A 96 -0.71 8.22 20.07
C VAL A 96 -1.85 7.55 19.29
N LEU A 97 -1.80 7.61 17.96
CA LEU A 97 -2.80 6.95 17.11
C LEU A 97 -2.79 5.43 17.26
N GLU A 98 -1.61 4.82 17.31
CA GLU A 98 -1.47 3.38 17.51
C GLU A 98 -1.92 2.93 18.91
N ALA A 99 -1.62 3.72 19.94
CA ALA A 99 -2.13 3.47 21.29
C ALA A 99 -3.66 3.57 21.35
N ALA A 100 -4.25 4.57 20.68
CA ALA A 100 -5.69 4.71 20.56
C ALA A 100 -6.33 3.55 19.77
N GLY A 101 -5.69 3.11 18.69
CA GLY A 101 -6.09 1.94 17.92
C GLY A 101 -6.04 0.67 18.75
N LEU A 102 -4.96 0.46 19.51
CA LEU A 102 -4.83 -0.68 20.42
C LEU A 102 -5.92 -0.66 21.50
N TYR A 103 -6.18 0.49 22.11
CA TYR A 103 -7.26 0.64 23.09
C TYR A 103 -8.63 0.30 22.49
N ARG A 104 -8.93 0.81 21.29
CA ARG A 104 -10.16 0.47 20.56
C ARG A 104 -10.25 -1.04 20.32
N ASP A 105 -9.18 -1.67 19.87
CA ASP A 105 -9.19 -3.09 19.54
C ASP A 105 -9.41 -3.96 20.78
N VAL A 106 -8.81 -3.59 21.91
CA VAL A 106 -9.04 -4.24 23.20
C VAL A 106 -10.49 -4.08 23.63
N ASN A 107 -11.04 -2.87 23.55
CA ASN A 107 -12.42 -2.59 23.93
C ASN A 107 -13.44 -3.31 23.05
N ASN A 108 -13.14 -3.46 21.75
CA ASN A 108 -14.02 -4.13 20.79
C ASN A 108 -13.73 -5.64 20.65
N HIS A 109 -12.71 -6.15 21.34
CA HIS A 109 -12.23 -7.52 21.24
C HIS A 109 -11.87 -7.98 19.81
N THR A 110 -11.30 -7.09 19.00
CA THR A 110 -10.91 -7.34 17.60
C THR A 110 -9.41 -7.55 17.40
N TYR A 111 -8.67 -7.76 18.50
CA TYR A 111 -7.23 -7.91 18.46
C TYR A 111 -6.78 -9.38 18.33
N THR A 112 -5.84 -9.62 17.42
CA THR A 112 -5.01 -10.83 17.39
C THR A 112 -3.65 -10.56 18.01
N ARG A 113 -2.90 -11.62 18.38
CA ARG A 113 -1.51 -11.49 18.83
C ARG A 113 -0.64 -10.71 17.83
N TRP A 114 -0.88 -10.90 16.54
CA TRP A 114 -0.14 -10.25 15.46
C TRP A 114 -0.48 -8.78 15.32
N THR A 115 -1.76 -8.42 15.42
CA THR A 115 -2.15 -7.01 15.37
C THR A 115 -1.62 -6.24 16.58
N VAL A 116 -1.64 -6.84 17.78
CA VAL A 116 -1.01 -6.25 18.97
C VAL A 116 0.49 -6.07 18.76
N ALA A 117 1.19 -7.10 18.27
CA ALA A 117 2.62 -7.02 18.00
C ALA A 117 2.94 -5.93 16.96
N GLY A 118 2.14 -5.85 15.89
CA GLY A 118 2.24 -4.81 14.85
C GLY A 118 2.09 -3.41 15.43
N ARG A 119 1.03 -3.18 16.23
CA ARG A 119 0.81 -1.87 16.89
C ARG A 119 1.93 -1.50 17.85
N VAL A 120 2.37 -2.43 18.69
CA VAL A 120 3.46 -2.20 19.63
C VAL A 120 4.74 -1.84 18.89
N ALA A 121 5.06 -2.54 17.80
CA ALA A 121 6.20 -2.17 16.96
C ALA A 121 6.02 -0.79 16.29
N CYS A 122 4.83 -0.46 15.80
CA CYS A 122 4.49 0.87 15.28
C CYS A 122 4.48 1.99 16.33
N ILE A 123 4.48 1.66 17.64
CA ILE A 123 4.72 2.62 18.73
C ILE A 123 6.23 2.74 19.00
N ILE A 124 6.91 1.59 19.16
CA ILE A 124 8.32 1.54 19.58
C ILE A 124 9.23 2.13 18.50
N LEU A 125 9.06 1.76 17.23
CA LEU A 125 9.96 2.18 16.16
C LEU A 125 10.02 3.70 15.98
N PRO A 126 8.90 4.40 15.72
CA PRO A 126 8.94 5.86 15.62
C PRO A 126 9.21 6.52 16.99
N GLY A 127 8.70 5.97 18.09
CA GLY A 127 8.99 6.52 19.43
C GLY A 127 10.48 6.52 19.77
N ALA A 128 11.18 5.43 19.46
CA ALA A 128 12.62 5.31 19.63
C ALA A 128 13.39 6.21 18.66
N GLY A 129 12.93 6.32 17.40
CA GLY A 129 13.51 7.23 16.39
C GLY A 129 13.48 8.69 16.85
N VAL A 130 12.29 9.18 17.23
CA VAL A 130 12.10 10.54 17.74
C VAL A 130 12.91 10.77 19.02
N THR A 131 12.88 9.83 19.97
CA THR A 131 13.69 9.93 21.20
C THR A 131 15.18 10.05 20.87
N THR A 132 15.66 9.26 19.91
CA THR A 132 17.06 9.28 19.47
C THR A 132 17.42 10.62 18.84
N LEU A 133 16.60 11.14 17.91
CA LEU A 133 16.80 12.45 17.31
C LEU A 133 16.91 13.57 18.36
N ILE A 134 16.05 13.53 19.37
CA ILE A 134 16.08 14.49 20.47
C ILE A 134 17.36 14.33 21.29
N ALA A 135 17.70 13.11 21.68
CA ALA A 135 18.84 12.81 22.53
C ALA A 135 20.19 13.20 21.91
N ILE A 136 20.33 13.04 20.60
CA ILE A 136 21.57 13.41 19.89
C ILE A 136 21.57 14.86 19.39
N GLY A 137 20.47 15.61 19.58
CA GLY A 137 20.34 16.98 19.09
C GLY A 137 20.07 17.11 17.59
N ALA A 138 19.70 16.02 16.92
CA ALA A 138 19.36 15.99 15.49
C ALA A 138 17.94 16.50 15.18
N MET A 139 17.12 16.79 16.20
CA MET A 139 15.79 17.39 16.05
C MET A 139 15.84 18.89 15.69
N GLY A 140 16.50 19.19 14.56
CA GLY A 140 16.57 20.52 13.97
C GLY A 140 15.32 20.90 13.18
N SER A 141 15.32 22.10 12.60
CA SER A 141 14.19 22.63 11.82
C SER A 141 13.81 21.74 10.63
N SER A 142 14.80 21.16 9.95
CA SER A 142 14.61 20.27 8.81
C SER A 142 13.88 18.97 9.19
N ALA A 143 14.34 18.29 10.24
CA ALA A 143 13.75 17.06 10.76
C ALA A 143 12.32 17.32 11.28
N ALA A 144 12.14 18.36 12.09
CA ALA A 144 10.84 18.75 12.63
C ALA A 144 9.83 19.09 11.51
N ALA A 145 10.26 19.85 10.51
CA ALA A 145 9.41 20.21 9.38
C ALA A 145 9.08 19.00 8.50
N ALA A 146 10.01 18.07 8.31
CA ALA A 146 9.77 16.85 7.55
C ALA A 146 8.77 15.93 8.25
N LEU A 147 8.93 15.71 9.55
CA LEU A 147 7.98 14.93 10.36
C LEU A 147 6.59 15.58 10.36
N ALA A 148 6.50 16.89 10.56
CA ALA A 148 5.23 17.61 10.51
C ALA A 148 4.55 17.50 9.13
N ALA A 149 5.32 17.70 8.06
CA ALA A 149 4.79 17.56 6.71
C ALA A 149 4.35 16.12 6.40
N ALA A 150 5.10 15.12 6.85
CA ALA A 150 4.73 13.73 6.66
C ALA A 150 3.43 13.37 7.39
N ASN A 151 3.35 13.66 8.70
CA ASN A 151 2.28 13.15 9.55
C ASN A 151 1.03 14.04 9.57
N PHE A 152 1.15 15.35 9.31
CA PHE A 152 0.00 16.27 9.32
C PHE A 152 -0.51 16.67 7.94
N VAL A 153 0.25 16.36 6.88
CA VAL A 153 -0.15 16.73 5.50
C VAL A 153 -0.19 15.51 4.61
N TYR A 154 0.94 14.83 4.44
CA TYR A 154 1.05 13.75 3.46
C TYR A 154 0.16 12.57 3.80
N THR A 155 0.31 11.99 5.00
CA THR A 155 -0.44 10.80 5.36
C THR A 155 -1.95 11.06 5.44
N PRO A 156 -2.46 12.16 6.05
CA PRO A 156 -3.90 12.43 6.03
C PRO A 156 -4.45 12.65 4.63
N LEU A 157 -3.77 13.43 3.79
CA LEU A 157 -4.23 13.73 2.43
C LEU A 157 -4.23 12.47 1.56
N ARG A 158 -3.18 11.65 1.65
CA ARG A 158 -3.12 10.34 1.00
C ARG A 158 -4.26 9.45 1.46
N ASP A 159 -4.54 9.39 2.77
CA ASP A 159 -5.63 8.59 3.32
C ASP A 159 -7.00 9.05 2.85
N VAL A 160 -7.25 10.36 2.78
CA VAL A 160 -8.50 10.90 2.24
C VAL A 160 -8.65 10.50 0.78
N ILE A 161 -7.62 10.69 -0.04
CA ILE A 161 -7.70 10.34 -1.47
C ILE A 161 -7.91 8.85 -1.66
N GLN A 162 -7.17 8.00 -0.94
CA GLN A 162 -7.35 6.54 -0.98
C GLN A 162 -8.66 6.08 -0.34
N HIS A 163 -9.40 6.95 0.36
CA HIS A 163 -10.72 6.64 0.88
C HIS A 163 -11.77 6.82 -0.20
N TYR A 164 -11.58 7.81 -1.06
CA TYR A 164 -12.47 8.07 -2.20
C TYR A 164 -12.08 7.30 -3.45
N ILE A 165 -10.80 6.99 -3.65
CA ILE A 165 -10.27 6.28 -4.82
C ILE A 165 -9.69 4.94 -4.35
N LEU A 166 -10.46 3.89 -4.55
CA LEU A 166 -10.11 2.53 -4.17
C LEU A 166 -9.42 1.84 -5.35
N ARG A 167 -8.34 1.11 -5.05
CA ARG A 167 -7.87 0.03 -5.91
C ARG A 167 -8.48 -1.23 -5.37
N GLU A 168 -9.14 -1.97 -6.24
CA GLU A 168 -9.60 -3.31 -5.95
C GLU A 168 -8.81 -4.29 -6.79
N ASP A 169 -8.72 -5.50 -6.28
CA ASP A 169 -8.20 -6.65 -6.98
C ASP A 169 -9.14 -7.83 -6.76
N ASN A 170 -9.00 -8.85 -7.60
CA ASN A 170 -9.76 -10.09 -7.54
C ASN A 170 -9.14 -11.13 -6.57
N LEU A 171 -8.19 -10.72 -5.73
CA LEU A 171 -7.44 -11.60 -4.85
C LEU A 171 -8.03 -11.58 -3.43
N GLU A 172 -8.76 -12.64 -3.08
CA GLU A 172 -9.20 -12.88 -1.70
C GLU A 172 -8.17 -13.71 -0.96
N ALA A 173 -7.04 -13.10 -0.61
CA ALA A 173 -5.96 -13.78 0.09
C ALA A 173 -6.41 -14.20 1.50
N ASP A 174 -6.19 -15.47 1.86
CA ASP A 174 -6.34 -15.92 3.23
C ASP A 174 -5.31 -15.25 4.16
N GLU A 175 -5.49 -15.41 5.47
CA GLU A 175 -4.63 -14.73 6.44
C GLU A 175 -3.15 -15.14 6.31
N ARG A 176 -2.88 -16.40 5.96
CA ARG A 176 -1.50 -16.87 5.76
C ARG A 176 -0.86 -16.20 4.54
N CYS A 177 -1.59 -16.13 3.43
CA CYS A 177 -1.15 -15.48 2.20
C CYS A 177 -0.93 -13.98 2.41
N GLN A 178 -1.81 -13.31 3.15
CA GLN A 178 -1.65 -11.90 3.51
C GLN A 178 -0.36 -11.67 4.32
N ARG A 179 -0.10 -12.50 5.34
CA ARG A 179 1.11 -12.41 6.16
C ARG A 179 2.39 -12.67 5.35
N LEU A 180 2.38 -13.68 4.47
CA LEU A 180 3.54 -13.99 3.62
C LEU A 180 3.77 -12.89 2.56
N SER A 181 2.69 -12.38 1.95
CA SER A 181 2.77 -11.25 1.02
C SER A 181 3.30 -9.99 1.72
N ALA A 182 2.87 -9.73 2.96
CA ALA A 182 3.41 -8.64 3.79
C ALA A 182 4.91 -8.81 4.07
N ALA A 183 5.36 -10.02 4.39
CA ALA A 183 6.78 -10.31 4.61
C ALA A 183 7.62 -10.14 3.34
N ILE A 184 7.13 -10.62 2.19
CA ILE A 184 7.77 -10.41 0.88
C ILE A 184 7.82 -8.91 0.56
N GLY A 185 6.71 -8.21 0.79
CA GLY A 185 6.60 -6.76 0.65
C GLY A 185 7.65 -6.03 1.49
N ALA A 186 7.81 -6.40 2.77
CA ALA A 186 8.82 -5.80 3.64
C ALA A 186 10.25 -5.97 3.12
N VAL A 187 10.59 -7.17 2.64
CA VAL A 187 11.91 -7.47 2.07
C VAL A 187 12.15 -6.68 0.79
N ALA A 188 11.14 -6.54 -0.07
CA ALA A 188 11.23 -5.76 -1.30
C ALA A 188 11.20 -4.24 -1.05
N TYR A 189 10.54 -3.80 0.01
CA TYR A 189 10.40 -2.40 0.37
C TYR A 189 11.76 -1.79 0.77
N MET A 190 12.65 -2.56 1.39
CA MET A 190 13.99 -2.11 1.77
C MET A 190 14.84 -1.60 0.58
N PRO A 191 15.15 -2.42 -0.45
CA PRO A 191 15.89 -1.95 -1.61
C PRO A 191 15.12 -0.92 -2.43
N ASN A 192 13.79 -0.97 -2.45
CA ASN A 192 12.99 0.07 -3.11
C ASN A 192 13.17 1.44 -2.43
N GLN A 193 13.04 1.51 -1.10
CA GLN A 193 13.19 2.77 -0.37
C GLN A 193 14.62 3.30 -0.38
N PHE A 194 15.63 2.41 -0.42
CA PHE A 194 17.00 2.79 -0.73
C PHE A 194 17.10 3.54 -2.07
N ALA A 195 16.60 2.90 -3.14
CA ALA A 195 16.69 3.45 -4.49
C ALA A 195 15.86 4.73 -4.66
N VAL A 196 14.67 4.77 -4.05
CA VAL A 196 13.80 5.95 -4.00
C VAL A 196 14.51 7.12 -3.33
N ASN A 197 15.21 6.90 -2.21
CA ASN A 197 15.92 7.98 -1.52
C ASN A 197 17.04 8.57 -2.39
N GLU A 198 17.88 7.72 -2.98
CA GLU A 198 18.95 8.18 -3.88
C GLU A 198 18.37 8.90 -5.11
N ALA A 199 17.34 8.32 -5.74
CA ALA A 199 16.72 8.90 -6.93
C ALA A 199 16.03 10.25 -6.64
N MET A 200 15.45 10.43 -5.46
CA MET A 200 14.90 11.73 -5.04
C MET A 200 15.98 12.80 -4.94
N GLN A 201 17.14 12.45 -4.40
CA GLN A 201 18.26 13.38 -4.26
C GLN A 201 18.85 13.72 -5.64
N TYR A 202 19.20 12.73 -6.45
CA TYR A 202 19.71 12.95 -7.81
C TYR A 202 18.72 13.72 -8.69
N GLY A 203 17.44 13.37 -8.62
CA GLY A 203 16.41 14.07 -9.38
C GLY A 203 16.26 15.54 -8.95
N THR A 204 16.45 15.84 -7.66
CA THR A 204 16.44 17.22 -7.15
C THR A 204 17.64 17.98 -7.72
N ASP A 205 18.84 17.42 -7.61
CA ASP A 205 20.08 18.06 -8.06
C ASP A 205 20.07 18.35 -9.56
N ILE A 206 19.50 17.44 -10.36
CA ILE A 206 19.34 17.62 -11.82
C ILE A 206 18.35 18.74 -12.15
N LEU A 207 17.25 18.88 -11.40
CA LEU A 207 16.17 19.82 -11.71
C LEU A 207 16.37 21.21 -11.09
N GLU A 208 17.19 21.33 -10.05
CA GLU A 208 17.41 22.58 -9.32
C GLU A 208 17.88 23.74 -10.21
N PRO A 209 18.83 23.55 -11.16
CA PRO A 209 19.25 24.62 -12.07
C PRO A 209 18.12 25.19 -12.95
N TYR A 210 17.07 24.41 -13.19
CA TYR A 210 16.00 24.77 -14.13
C TYR A 210 14.73 25.27 -13.44
N THR A 211 14.45 24.80 -12.23
CA THR A 211 13.16 25.02 -11.55
C THR A 211 13.31 25.66 -10.16
N GLY A 212 14.56 25.86 -9.71
CA GLY A 212 14.89 26.27 -8.35
C GLY A 212 14.68 25.15 -7.32
N ALA A 213 15.29 25.31 -6.13
CA ALA A 213 15.29 24.28 -5.09
C ALA A 213 13.89 23.80 -4.70
N LEU A 214 12.90 24.70 -4.60
CA LEU A 214 11.52 24.34 -4.26
C LEU A 214 10.86 23.51 -5.37
N GLY A 215 10.92 23.98 -6.62
CA GLY A 215 10.32 23.31 -7.77
C GLY A 215 10.95 21.93 -8.01
N ALA A 216 12.28 21.85 -7.93
CA ALA A 216 13.02 20.61 -8.09
C ALA A 216 12.62 19.55 -7.07
N ASN A 217 12.51 19.93 -5.80
CA ASN A 217 12.08 19.00 -4.75
C ASN A 217 10.65 18.53 -4.92
N ILE A 218 9.73 19.43 -5.29
CA ILE A 218 8.33 19.07 -5.54
C ILE A 218 8.25 18.05 -6.67
N VAL A 219 8.88 18.34 -7.82
CA VAL A 219 8.81 17.48 -9.01
C VAL A 219 9.55 16.16 -8.79
N ALA A 220 10.82 16.20 -8.41
CA ALA A 220 11.64 15.01 -8.24
C ALA A 220 11.03 14.05 -7.22
N ARG A 221 10.68 14.56 -6.03
CA ARG A 221 10.13 13.71 -4.96
C ARG A 221 8.76 13.18 -5.33
N SER A 222 7.90 13.96 -5.99
CA SER A 222 6.57 13.46 -6.37
C SER A 222 6.65 12.36 -7.44
N VAL A 223 7.52 12.52 -8.45
CA VAL A 223 7.70 11.52 -9.51
C VAL A 223 8.37 10.25 -8.97
N VAL A 224 9.46 10.39 -8.22
CA VAL A 224 10.19 9.23 -7.68
C VAL A 224 9.34 8.48 -6.66
N ASN A 225 8.61 9.19 -5.78
CA ASN A 225 7.69 8.55 -4.84
C ASN A 225 6.56 7.81 -5.57
N PHE A 226 6.03 8.39 -6.64
CA PHE A 226 5.04 7.73 -7.49
C PHE A 226 5.57 6.41 -8.06
N LEU A 227 6.79 6.40 -8.61
CA LEU A 227 7.40 5.19 -9.16
C LEU A 227 7.68 4.14 -8.07
N GLY A 228 8.19 4.57 -6.91
CA GLY A 228 8.41 3.69 -5.76
C GLY A 228 7.12 3.01 -5.30
N GLU A 229 6.04 3.78 -5.12
CA GLU A 229 4.75 3.26 -4.69
C GLU A 229 4.09 2.37 -5.74
N CYS A 230 4.25 2.66 -7.05
CA CYS A 230 3.81 1.74 -8.10
C CYS A 230 4.56 0.41 -8.05
N THR A 231 5.85 0.45 -7.73
CA THR A 231 6.68 -0.76 -7.59
C THR A 231 6.23 -1.58 -6.39
N ASP A 232 5.98 -0.94 -5.23
CA ASP A 232 5.50 -1.62 -4.03
C ASP A 232 4.12 -2.25 -4.24
N ASP A 233 3.22 -1.53 -4.92
CA ASP A 233 1.91 -2.03 -5.29
C ASP A 233 2.01 -3.25 -6.21
N ALA A 234 2.91 -3.22 -7.19
CA ALA A 234 3.15 -4.34 -8.10
C ALA A 234 3.74 -5.55 -7.38
N VAL A 235 4.65 -5.35 -6.42
CA VAL A 235 5.22 -6.44 -5.60
C VAL A 235 4.16 -7.04 -4.68
N SER A 236 3.35 -6.20 -4.02
CA SER A 236 2.27 -6.66 -3.14
C SER A 236 1.27 -7.52 -3.91
N ILE A 237 0.78 -7.01 -5.04
CA ILE A 237 -0.14 -7.74 -5.92
C ILE A 237 0.51 -9.01 -6.50
N GLY A 238 1.74 -8.89 -7.01
CA GLY A 238 2.46 -10.00 -7.63
C GLY A 238 2.75 -11.14 -6.66
N SER A 239 3.13 -10.82 -5.42
CA SER A 239 3.35 -11.81 -4.36
C SER A 239 2.05 -12.50 -3.96
N ALA A 240 0.95 -11.76 -3.79
CA ALA A 240 -0.35 -12.37 -3.51
C ALA A 240 -0.82 -13.28 -4.66
N SER A 241 -0.71 -12.81 -5.91
CA SER A 241 -1.01 -13.58 -7.12
C SER A 241 -0.22 -14.88 -7.20
N TYR A 242 1.09 -14.81 -6.92
CA TYR A 242 1.98 -15.97 -6.89
C TYR A 242 1.60 -16.97 -5.79
N LEU A 243 1.38 -16.49 -4.56
CA LEU A 243 1.02 -17.35 -3.43
C LEU A 243 -0.34 -18.04 -3.60
N MET A 244 -1.29 -17.36 -4.25
CA MET A 244 -2.62 -17.90 -4.51
C MET A 244 -2.72 -18.74 -5.79
N GLY A 245 -1.69 -18.72 -6.65
CA GLY A 245 -1.74 -19.35 -7.97
C GLY A 245 -2.85 -18.79 -8.88
N ARG A 246 -3.22 -17.51 -8.68
CA ARG A 246 -4.32 -16.85 -9.39
C ARG A 246 -3.82 -15.64 -10.15
N GLU A 247 -4.35 -15.45 -11.35
CA GLU A 247 -4.06 -14.25 -12.14
C GLU A 247 -4.76 -13.04 -11.55
N VAL A 248 -4.01 -11.96 -11.36
CA VAL A 248 -4.54 -10.72 -10.79
C VAL A 248 -5.12 -9.79 -11.83
N GLU A 249 -6.30 -9.29 -11.53
CA GLU A 249 -6.95 -8.20 -12.25
C GLU A 249 -7.26 -7.09 -11.25
N THR A 250 -6.86 -5.87 -11.59
CA THR A 250 -7.05 -4.70 -10.74
C THR A 250 -7.80 -3.60 -11.45
N HIS A 251 -8.63 -2.90 -10.68
CA HIS A 251 -9.41 -1.77 -11.18
C HIS A 251 -9.45 -0.65 -10.16
N VAL A 252 -9.64 0.57 -10.68
CA VAL A 252 -9.84 1.76 -9.85
C VAL A 252 -11.33 2.08 -9.85
N ARG A 253 -11.89 2.27 -8.66
CA ARG A 253 -13.27 2.73 -8.50
C ARG A 253 -13.38 3.81 -7.44
N PHE A 254 -14.42 4.63 -7.58
CA PHE A 254 -14.80 5.53 -6.49
C PHE A 254 -15.47 4.75 -5.36
N SER A 255 -15.14 5.12 -4.13
CA SER A 255 -15.73 4.52 -2.94
C SER A 255 -17.24 4.78 -2.89
N PRO A 256 -18.07 3.73 -2.74
CA PRO A 256 -19.51 3.87 -2.67
C PRO A 256 -19.94 4.62 -1.40
N PRO A 257 -21.11 5.29 -1.40
CA PRO A 257 -21.59 6.02 -0.23
C PRO A 257 -21.69 5.16 1.04
N SER A 258 -21.95 3.85 0.90
CA SER A 258 -22.02 2.90 2.01
C SER A 258 -20.70 2.70 2.76
N MET A 259 -19.56 3.07 2.16
CA MET A 259 -18.24 3.01 2.79
C MET A 259 -17.85 4.34 3.45
N ARG A 260 -18.68 5.39 3.36
CA ARG A 260 -18.42 6.73 3.88
C ARG A 260 -19.08 6.93 5.25
N THR A 261 -18.90 5.97 6.15
CA THR A 261 -19.43 6.04 7.52
C THR A 261 -18.37 6.58 8.48
N TRP A 262 -18.82 7.14 9.61
CA TRP A 262 -17.91 7.56 10.69
C TRP A 262 -17.08 6.40 11.23
N SER A 263 -17.65 5.19 11.30
CA SER A 263 -16.88 4.00 11.69
C SER A 263 -15.74 3.70 10.72
N ALA A 264 -16.01 3.73 9.41
CA ALA A 264 -14.98 3.50 8.38
C ALA A 264 -13.89 4.58 8.41
N ILE A 265 -14.25 5.83 8.72
CA ILE A 265 -13.29 6.92 8.93
C ILE A 265 -12.42 6.65 10.15
N THR A 266 -13.01 6.33 11.30
CA THR A 266 -12.27 6.01 12.53
C THR A 266 -11.36 4.80 12.32
N ASP A 267 -11.84 3.76 11.63
CA ASP A 267 -11.05 2.57 11.34
C ASP A 267 -9.85 2.88 10.46
N ARG A 268 -10.06 3.73 9.44
CA ARG A 268 -8.97 4.20 8.60
C ARG A 268 -7.95 5.04 9.37
N ILE A 269 -8.40 5.92 10.27
CA ILE A 269 -7.51 6.75 11.08
C ILE A 269 -6.65 5.88 12.02
N LEU A 270 -7.27 4.94 12.71
CA LEU A 270 -6.60 4.13 13.74
C LEU A 270 -5.85 2.92 13.18
N ASN A 271 -6.08 2.53 11.93
CA ASN A 271 -5.34 1.44 11.27
C ASN A 271 -4.40 1.99 10.21
N THR A 272 -4.97 2.41 9.09
CA THR A 272 -4.21 2.78 7.89
C THR A 272 -3.36 4.02 8.10
N HIS A 273 -3.94 5.06 8.69
CA HIS A 273 -3.25 6.32 8.92
C HIS A 273 -2.22 6.22 10.04
N ALA A 274 -2.57 5.57 11.15
CA ALA A 274 -1.67 5.29 12.27
C ALA A 274 -0.42 4.53 11.80
N GLY A 275 -0.62 3.38 11.15
CA GLY A 275 0.48 2.52 10.72
C GLY A 275 1.32 3.17 9.62
N ARG A 276 0.70 3.89 8.68
CA ARG A 276 1.46 4.62 7.66
C ARG A 276 2.27 5.77 8.27
N SER A 277 1.70 6.52 9.20
CA SER A 277 2.42 7.61 9.86
C SER A 277 3.59 7.06 10.69
N ALA A 278 3.43 5.90 11.32
CA ALA A 278 4.51 5.20 12.02
C ALA A 278 5.63 4.77 11.04
N LEU A 279 5.27 4.20 9.89
CA LEU A 279 6.21 3.85 8.81
C LEU A 279 7.03 5.07 8.36
N PHE A 280 6.36 6.16 7.97
CA PHE A 280 7.04 7.36 7.48
C PHE A 280 7.92 8.01 8.56
N SER A 281 7.45 8.07 9.80
CA SER A 281 8.23 8.65 10.90
C SER A 281 9.50 7.83 11.15
N THR A 282 9.38 6.51 11.23
CA THR A 282 10.54 5.61 11.42
C THR A 282 11.60 5.81 10.33
N VAL A 283 11.16 5.92 9.07
CA VAL A 283 12.06 6.12 7.93
C VAL A 283 12.73 7.49 7.96
N LEU A 284 11.98 8.55 8.25
CA LEU A 284 12.52 9.91 8.36
C LEU A 284 13.49 10.02 9.54
N ASP A 285 13.15 9.45 10.69
CA ASP A 285 13.99 9.46 11.88
C ASP A 285 15.33 8.78 11.61
N ALA A 286 15.32 7.64 10.90
CA ALA A 286 16.54 6.94 10.50
C ALA A 286 17.40 7.78 9.54
N GLY A 287 16.78 8.43 8.54
CA GLY A 287 17.48 9.31 7.61
C GLY A 287 18.15 10.48 8.32
N TYR A 288 17.40 11.23 9.15
CA TYR A 288 17.94 12.39 9.87
C TYR A 288 18.95 12.03 10.96
N THR A 289 18.77 10.89 11.65
CA THR A 289 19.76 10.39 12.61
C THR A 289 21.08 10.07 11.90
N THR A 290 20.99 9.45 10.73
CA THR A 290 22.16 9.04 9.95
C THR A 290 22.86 10.24 9.34
N ASP A 291 22.13 11.15 8.71
CA ASP A 291 22.66 12.40 8.17
C ASP A 291 23.39 13.20 9.26
N PHE A 292 22.79 13.36 10.44
CA PHE A 292 23.46 14.03 11.56
C PHE A 292 24.75 13.34 12.00
N ALA A 293 24.78 12.00 11.99
CA ALA A 293 25.96 11.23 12.38
C ALA A 293 27.08 11.25 11.32
N THR A 294 26.75 11.40 10.04
CA THR A 294 27.71 11.34 8.93
C THR A 294 28.13 12.71 8.39
N ALA A 295 27.29 13.75 8.53
CA ALA A 295 27.54 15.09 8.02
C ALA A 295 28.91 15.68 8.44
N PRO A 296 29.40 15.50 9.69
CA PRO A 296 30.72 16.00 10.09
C PRO A 296 31.89 15.26 9.44
N ARG A 297 31.69 14.03 8.97
CA ARG A 297 32.76 13.14 8.48
C ARG A 297 32.92 13.21 6.98
N THR A 298 31.84 13.41 6.23
CA THR A 298 31.87 13.46 4.76
C THR A 298 30.81 14.42 4.21
N PRO A 299 30.98 15.74 4.38
CA PRO A 299 30.03 16.71 3.85
C PRO A 299 29.96 16.59 2.33
N ASN A 300 28.74 16.39 1.80
CA ASN A 300 28.41 16.33 0.37
C ASN A 300 29.13 15.23 -0.44
N SER A 301 29.42 14.07 0.17
CA SER A 301 29.93 12.92 -0.57
C SER A 301 28.80 11.95 -0.95
N HIS A 302 28.93 11.30 -2.12
CA HIS A 302 28.05 10.18 -2.49
C HIS A 302 28.01 9.08 -1.42
N VAL A 303 29.10 8.93 -0.64
CA VAL A 303 29.17 7.95 0.46
C VAL A 303 28.19 8.29 1.58
N SER A 304 28.03 9.57 1.93
CA SER A 304 27.05 9.99 2.95
C SER A 304 25.62 9.65 2.50
N LEU A 305 25.28 9.94 1.24
CA LEU A 305 23.96 9.66 0.67
C LEU A 305 23.67 8.15 0.62
N THR A 306 24.65 7.32 0.27
CA THR A 306 24.47 5.87 0.26
C THR A 306 24.27 5.31 1.67
N ILE A 307 24.98 5.82 2.69
CA ILE A 307 24.79 5.40 4.09
C ILE A 307 23.41 5.83 4.59
N GLU A 308 22.98 7.07 4.30
CA GLU A 308 21.63 7.55 4.62
C GLU A 308 20.56 6.68 3.94
N SER A 309 20.71 6.41 2.65
CA SER A 309 19.76 5.59 1.87
C SER A 309 19.70 4.16 2.38
N ALA A 310 20.83 3.60 2.85
CA ALA A 310 20.87 2.30 3.51
C ALA A 310 20.09 2.31 4.83
N ALA A 311 20.23 3.35 5.65
CA ALA A 311 19.47 3.50 6.88
C ALA A 311 17.96 3.67 6.61
N VAL A 312 17.59 4.51 5.64
CA VAL A 312 16.21 4.70 5.17
C VAL A 312 15.61 3.38 4.68
N GLY A 313 16.31 2.64 3.82
CA GLY A 313 15.87 1.34 3.33
C GLY A 313 15.71 0.32 4.45
N ALA A 314 16.69 0.19 5.36
CA ALA A 314 16.61 -0.75 6.46
C ALA A 314 15.46 -0.42 7.43
N ALA A 315 15.31 0.85 7.80
CA ALA A 315 14.20 1.32 8.63
C ALA A 315 12.85 1.07 7.96
N ALA A 316 12.76 1.30 6.65
CA ALA A 316 11.58 1.04 5.85
C ALA A 316 11.20 -0.45 5.88
N GLY A 317 12.13 -1.36 5.60
CA GLY A 317 11.89 -2.80 5.63
C GLY A 317 11.44 -3.29 7.01
N LEU A 318 12.10 -2.80 8.07
CA LEU A 318 11.75 -3.12 9.46
C LEU A 318 10.35 -2.60 9.85
N ALA A 319 9.99 -1.40 9.40
CA ALA A 319 8.71 -0.78 9.73
C ALA A 319 7.54 -1.25 8.84
N TYR A 320 7.82 -1.79 7.66
CA TYR A 320 6.77 -2.23 6.73
C TYR A 320 6.00 -3.45 7.25
N LEU A 321 6.71 -4.43 7.81
CA LEU A 321 6.06 -5.62 8.36
C LEU A 321 5.04 -5.27 9.46
N PRO A 322 5.37 -4.52 10.52
CA PRO A 322 4.40 -4.16 11.55
C PRO A 322 3.26 -3.30 10.99
N TYR A 323 3.53 -2.38 10.05
CA TYR A 323 2.48 -1.65 9.33
C TYR A 323 1.50 -2.59 8.60
N ALA A 324 2.01 -3.57 7.86
CA ALA A 324 1.15 -4.52 7.16
C ALA A 324 0.34 -5.40 8.13
N LEU A 325 0.90 -5.73 9.30
CA LEU A 325 0.19 -6.47 10.35
C LEU A 325 -0.92 -5.65 11.01
N THR A 326 -0.80 -4.31 11.10
CA THR A 326 -1.90 -3.46 11.61
C THR A 326 -3.04 -3.29 10.61
N LEU A 327 -2.78 -3.47 9.31
CA LEU A 327 -3.81 -3.43 8.26
C LEU A 327 -4.68 -4.69 8.18
N GLY A 328 -4.21 -5.83 8.69
CA GLY A 328 -4.91 -7.12 8.60
C GLY A 328 -6.18 -7.26 9.47
N GLN A 329 -6.62 -6.18 10.12
CA GLN A 329 -7.83 -6.19 10.95
C GLN A 329 -9.08 -6.07 10.08
N ASP A 330 -9.86 -7.15 9.99
CA ASP A 330 -11.22 -7.12 9.46
C ASP A 330 -12.23 -7.02 10.61
N PRO A 331 -12.90 -5.86 10.82
CA PRO A 331 -13.93 -5.71 11.85
C PRO A 331 -15.17 -6.57 11.62
N ARG A 332 -15.29 -7.26 10.46
CA ARG A 332 -16.39 -8.18 10.15
C ARG A 332 -16.04 -9.66 10.36
N ARG A 333 -14.80 -9.99 10.71
CA ARG A 333 -14.48 -11.35 11.16
C ARG A 333 -15.07 -11.55 12.56
N GLU A 334 -16.31 -12.04 12.55
CA GLU A 334 -16.97 -12.64 13.70
C GLU A 334 -15.97 -13.46 14.51
N TYR A 335 -15.83 -13.09 15.79
CA TYR A 335 -15.20 -13.86 16.85
C TYR A 335 -14.01 -14.72 16.40
N ASP A 336 -12.83 -14.10 16.42
CA ASP A 336 -11.56 -14.80 16.27
C ASP A 336 -11.58 -16.13 17.03
N VAL A 337 -11.27 -17.20 16.32
CA VAL A 337 -11.21 -18.57 16.85
C VAL A 337 -10.28 -18.63 18.07
N GLU A 338 -9.26 -17.77 18.15
CA GLU A 338 -8.39 -17.62 19.33
C GLU A 338 -9.10 -17.05 20.57
N ALA A 339 -10.08 -16.16 20.39
CA ALA A 339 -10.89 -15.62 21.49
C ALA A 339 -11.95 -16.63 21.96
N ALA A 340 -12.43 -17.49 21.07
CA ALA A 340 -13.31 -18.62 21.39
C ALA A 340 -12.55 -19.77 22.09
N GLU A 341 -11.34 -20.10 21.62
CA GLU A 341 -10.44 -21.08 22.23
C GLU A 341 -10.02 -20.66 23.66
N ARG A 342 -9.71 -19.37 23.88
CA ARG A 342 -9.41 -18.86 25.22
C ARG A 342 -10.57 -18.92 26.21
N ARG A 343 -11.82 -18.99 25.72
CA ARG A 343 -13.02 -19.14 26.56
C ARG A 343 -13.40 -20.60 26.83
N GLY A 344 -12.61 -21.57 26.35
CA GLY A 344 -12.87 -22.99 26.59
C GLY A 344 -14.12 -23.54 25.88
N ASN A 345 -14.63 -22.84 24.86
CA ASN A 345 -15.76 -23.34 24.07
C ASN A 345 -15.26 -24.25 22.95
N THR A 346 -15.02 -25.52 23.28
CA THR A 346 -14.52 -26.57 22.38
C THR A 346 -15.57 -27.16 21.41
N THR A 347 -16.60 -26.41 21.04
CA THR A 347 -17.58 -26.87 20.04
C THR A 347 -17.35 -26.18 18.72
N VAL A 348 -16.39 -26.71 17.96
CA VAL A 348 -16.27 -26.46 16.51
C VAL A 348 -17.55 -27.00 15.86
N GLY A 349 -18.47 -26.10 15.46
CA GLY A 349 -19.64 -26.48 14.65
C GLY A 349 -21.00 -25.89 15.01
N GLN A 350 -21.16 -25.08 16.06
CA GLN A 350 -22.41 -24.37 16.33
C GLN A 350 -22.17 -22.88 16.59
N VAL A 351 -21.93 -22.13 15.51
CA VAL A 351 -22.23 -20.70 15.52
C VAL A 351 -23.73 -20.59 15.33
N SER A 352 -24.43 -20.32 16.43
CA SER A 352 -25.84 -19.90 16.39
C SER A 352 -25.93 -18.65 15.52
N LEU A 353 -26.47 -18.80 14.30
CA LEU A 353 -27.00 -17.71 13.49
C LEU A 353 -28.07 -17.00 14.32
N THR A 354 -27.63 -16.02 15.10
CA THR A 354 -28.54 -15.12 15.80
C THR A 354 -28.98 -14.10 14.76
N SER A 355 -29.95 -14.50 13.94
CA SER A 355 -30.61 -13.63 12.98
C SER A 355 -31.21 -12.44 13.74
N PHE A 356 -30.71 -11.24 13.48
CA PHE A 356 -31.37 -10.02 13.93
C PHE A 356 -32.61 -9.81 13.06
N ASN A 357 -33.77 -10.21 13.58
CA ASN A 357 -35.06 -9.78 13.03
C ASN A 357 -35.21 -8.28 13.30
N VAL A 358 -35.01 -7.47 12.27
CA VAL A 358 -35.36 -6.05 12.27
C VAL A 358 -36.88 -5.96 12.27
N ILE A 359 -37.47 -5.69 13.44
CA ILE A 359 -38.88 -5.31 13.55
C ILE A 359 -39.01 -3.91 12.93
N ARG A 360 -39.63 -3.82 11.74
CA ARG A 360 -40.12 -2.55 11.20
C ARG A 360 -41.28 -2.07 12.07
N GLU A 361 -41.05 -1.07 12.91
CA GLU A 361 -42.16 -0.24 13.39
C GLU A 361 -42.74 0.53 12.20
N ARG A 362 -44.00 0.23 11.86
CA ARG A 362 -44.79 1.07 10.95
C ARG A 362 -45.08 2.38 11.67
N ARG A 363 -44.72 3.51 11.05
CA ARG A 363 -45.41 4.78 11.26
C ARG A 363 -46.46 4.95 10.18
#